data_AF-A0A2P2JMH0-F1
#
_entry.id   AF-A0A2P2JMH0-F1
#
_cell.length_a   1.000
_cell.length_b   1.000
_cell.length_c   1.000
_cell.angle_alpha   90.00
_cell.angle_beta   90.00
_cell.angle_gamma   90.00
#
_symmetry.space_group_name_H-M   'P 1'
#
loop_
_entity.id
_entity.type
_entity.pdbx_description
1 polymer ?
#
loop_
_entity_poly.entity_id
_entity_poly.type
_entity_poly.pdbx_seq_one_letter_code
_entity_poly.pdbx_strand_id
1 'polypeptide(L)'
;MEQARANDLKTLEIGLAMKKLKLKREQLDLSFDSNDLERSKLAMGRAEASFKTEKFKTQLEDARHAELLRKCLDCLVAGLFVMSASLLYGAYVYSYKKITEATMACNSTPEDSKSWWIPRQISTFNSGFDTLRCQVQVWSRMLFGILMVFTVGYLLFQRSATSQQNMPVTILLMLGVACGCAGKFCVDALGGSGIQWLLYWEALCMVHFFSIAWTSALFHILNGPVSVLQGARHNGLCPFWFRRFLFYANLLLILPLGCGLLPFASPGEWKEHFLLLATDFYELQVIGPRV
;
A
#
# COMPACT_ATOMS: atom_id res chain seq x y z
N MET A 1 -58.58 59.21 69.91
CA MET A 1 -58.88 58.48 68.65
C MET A 1 -57.80 58.69 67.58
N GLU A 2 -57.23 59.89 67.42
CA GLU A 2 -56.28 60.19 66.33
C GLU A 2 -54.96 59.40 66.40
N GLN A 3 -54.47 59.12 67.62
CA GLN A 3 -53.20 58.42 67.84
C GLN A 3 -53.26 56.93 67.43
N ALA A 4 -54.43 56.30 67.52
CA ALA A 4 -54.65 54.94 67.04
C ALA A 4 -54.61 54.88 65.49
N ARG A 5 -55.25 55.87 64.84
CA ARG A 5 -55.28 55.98 63.37
C ARG A 5 -53.89 56.25 62.78
N ALA A 6 -53.06 57.04 63.47
CA ALA A 6 -51.67 57.27 63.06
C ALA A 6 -50.79 56.01 63.21
N ASN A 7 -51.02 55.20 64.25
CA ASN A 7 -50.33 53.92 64.42
C ASN A 7 -50.71 52.91 63.34
N ASP A 8 -51.99 52.82 62.97
CA ASP A 8 -52.48 51.95 61.90
C ASP A 8 -51.89 52.32 60.53
N LEU A 9 -51.74 53.61 60.25
CA LEU A 9 -51.10 54.08 59.01
C LEU A 9 -49.63 53.65 58.95
N LYS A 10 -48.93 53.73 60.09
CA LYS A 10 -47.50 53.39 60.19
C LYS A 10 -47.26 51.88 60.04
N THR A 11 -48.13 51.03 60.58
CA THR A 11 -48.09 49.57 60.34
C THR A 11 -48.34 49.24 58.87
N LEU A 12 -49.24 49.97 58.20
CA LEU A 12 -49.52 49.79 56.77
C LEU A 12 -48.31 50.19 55.91
N GLU A 13 -47.66 51.31 56.22
CA GLU A 13 -46.42 51.75 55.56
C GLU A 13 -45.27 50.74 55.72
N ILE A 14 -45.06 50.23 56.94
CA ILE A 14 -44.04 49.21 57.21
C ILE A 14 -44.36 47.91 56.44
N GLY A 15 -45.62 47.49 56.43
CA GLY A 15 -46.06 46.31 55.67
C GLY A 15 -45.84 46.45 54.17
N LEU A 16 -46.09 47.64 53.61
CA LEU A 16 -45.85 47.95 52.20
C LEU A 16 -44.35 47.98 51.89
N ALA A 17 -43.54 48.58 52.75
CA ALA A 17 -42.08 48.57 52.63
C ALA A 17 -41.50 47.14 52.67
N MET A 18 -42.02 46.29 53.56
CA MET A 18 -41.59 44.90 53.67
C MET A 18 -41.97 44.08 52.43
N LYS A 19 -43.18 44.26 51.88
CA LYS A 19 -43.57 43.65 50.60
C LYS A 19 -42.68 44.12 49.44
N LYS A 20 -42.33 45.41 49.39
CA LYS A 20 -41.42 45.96 48.38
C LYS A 20 -40.01 45.36 48.46
N LEU A 21 -39.50 45.15 49.67
CA LEU A 21 -38.20 44.48 49.88
C LEU A 21 -38.25 43.00 49.47
N LYS A 22 -39.36 42.30 49.75
CA LYS A 22 -39.54 40.91 49.34
C LYS A 22 -39.55 40.78 47.81
N LEU A 23 -40.30 41.64 47.12
CA LEU A 23 -40.30 41.71 45.64
C LEU A 23 -38.91 42.00 45.07
N LYS A 24 -38.14 42.92 45.68
CA LYS A 24 -36.77 43.19 45.26
C LYS A 24 -35.85 41.98 45.44
N ARG A 25 -36.01 41.22 46.52
CA ARG A 25 -35.23 40.00 46.76
C ARG A 25 -35.56 38.93 45.73
N GLU A 26 -36.84 38.67 45.47
CA GLU A 26 -37.30 37.72 44.45
C GLU A 26 -36.83 38.15 43.04
N GLN A 27 -36.88 39.45 42.73
CA GLN A 27 -36.35 39.97 41.47
C GLN A 27 -34.84 39.76 41.35
N LEU A 28 -34.09 39.93 42.44
CA LEU A 28 -32.64 39.71 42.44
C LEU A 28 -32.30 38.22 42.23
N ASP A 29 -33.04 37.33 42.89
CA ASP A 29 -32.89 35.88 42.79
C ASP A 29 -33.16 35.40 41.36
N LEU A 30 -34.28 35.85 40.77
CA LEU A 30 -34.60 35.57 39.36
C LEU A 30 -33.55 36.14 38.39
N SER A 31 -32.98 37.31 38.69
CA SER A 31 -31.91 37.88 37.85
C SER A 31 -30.60 37.10 37.96
N PHE A 32 -30.30 36.56 39.14
CA PHE A 32 -29.15 35.71 39.37
C PHE A 32 -29.29 34.38 38.63
N ASP A 33 -30.44 33.71 38.77
CA ASP A 33 -30.76 32.47 38.06
C ASP A 33 -30.73 32.65 36.54
N SER A 34 -31.30 33.76 36.03
CA SER A 34 -31.24 34.08 34.60
C SER A 34 -29.81 34.24 34.10
N ASN A 35 -28.94 34.89 34.87
CA ASN A 35 -27.54 35.09 34.50
C ASN A 35 -26.76 33.78 34.55
N ASP A 36 -27.00 32.93 35.56
CA ASP A 36 -26.38 31.60 35.64
C ASP A 36 -26.81 30.70 34.47
N LEU A 37 -28.09 30.78 34.09
CA LEU A 37 -28.63 30.04 32.94
C LEU A 37 -28.06 30.55 31.61
N GLU A 38 -27.89 31.86 31.43
CA GLU A 38 -27.16 32.41 30.27
C GLU A 38 -25.71 31.95 30.23
N ARG A 39 -25.03 31.94 31.38
CA ARG A 39 -23.65 31.48 31.50
C ARG A 39 -23.50 30.00 31.15
N SER A 40 -24.41 29.15 31.63
CA SER A 40 -24.43 27.72 31.29
C SER A 40 -24.71 27.49 29.80
N LYS A 41 -25.63 28.26 29.20
CA LYS A 41 -25.92 28.23 27.76
C LYS A 41 -24.70 28.60 26.92
N LEU A 42 -23.94 29.62 27.32
CA LEU A 42 -22.69 30.01 26.64
C LEU A 42 -21.61 28.93 26.77
N ALA A 43 -21.48 28.31 27.95
CA ALA A 43 -20.55 27.20 28.17
C ALA A 43 -20.90 25.98 27.30
N MET A 44 -22.18 25.62 27.23
CA MET A 44 -22.69 24.55 26.38
C MET A 44 -22.45 24.83 24.89
N GLY A 45 -22.73 26.05 24.43
CA GLY A 45 -22.45 26.46 23.06
C GLY A 45 -20.97 26.37 22.69
N ARG A 46 -20.07 26.71 23.63
CA ARG A 46 -18.62 26.53 23.45
C ARG A 46 -18.23 25.05 23.37
N ALA A 47 -18.79 24.21 24.24
CA ALA A 47 -18.55 22.78 24.23
C ALA A 47 -19.03 22.13 22.93
N GLU A 48 -20.22 22.48 22.46
CA GLU A 48 -20.76 22.00 21.18
C GLU A 48 -19.87 22.41 19.99
N ALA A 49 -19.41 23.67 19.96
CA ALA A 49 -18.48 24.13 18.94
C ALA A 49 -17.16 23.33 18.97
N SER A 50 -16.58 23.12 20.16
CA SER A 50 -15.35 22.35 20.31
C SER A 50 -15.52 20.88 19.87
N PHE A 51 -16.64 20.25 20.23
CA PHE A 51 -16.97 18.89 19.83
C PHE A 51 -17.15 18.76 18.32
N LYS A 52 -17.82 19.73 17.67
CA LYS A 52 -17.94 19.78 16.20
C LYS A 52 -16.56 19.89 15.55
N THR A 53 -15.69 20.78 16.04
CA THR A 53 -14.33 20.93 15.51
C THR A 53 -13.51 19.65 15.67
N GLU A 54 -13.57 19.01 16.82
CA GLU A 54 -12.88 17.75 17.07
C GLU A 54 -13.40 16.61 16.19
N LYS A 55 -14.72 16.50 16.02
CA LYS A 55 -15.34 15.55 15.10
C LYS A 55 -14.93 15.79 13.64
N PHE A 56 -14.86 17.04 13.20
CA PHE A 56 -14.36 17.35 11.85
C PHE A 56 -12.89 16.98 11.71
N LYS A 57 -12.08 17.21 12.75
CA LYS A 57 -10.66 16.83 12.76
C LYS A 57 -10.49 15.31 12.64
N THR A 58 -11.23 14.52 13.43
CA THR A 58 -11.15 13.05 13.35
C THR A 58 -11.61 12.54 11.99
N GLN A 59 -12.73 13.06 11.44
CA GLN A 59 -13.18 12.66 10.10
C GLN A 59 -12.18 13.03 9.00
N LEU A 60 -11.52 14.18 9.11
CA LEU A 60 -10.49 14.60 8.16
C LEU A 60 -9.22 13.73 8.25
N GLU A 61 -8.85 13.29 9.45
CA GLU A 61 -7.74 12.35 9.66
C GLU A 61 -8.08 10.97 9.12
N ASP A 62 -9.29 10.46 9.39
CA ASP A 62 -9.77 9.18 8.87
C ASP A 62 -9.83 9.17 7.34
N ALA A 63 -10.32 10.26 6.72
CA ALA A 63 -10.32 10.41 5.26
C ALA A 63 -8.91 10.38 4.67
N ARG A 64 -7.94 11.04 5.33
CA ARG A 64 -6.54 11.06 4.89
C ARG A 64 -5.85 9.70 5.06
N HIS A 65 -6.15 8.96 6.13
CA HIS A 65 -5.67 7.59 6.31
C HIS A 65 -6.24 6.66 5.23
N ALA A 66 -7.53 6.79 4.90
CA ALA A 66 -8.17 6.02 3.84
C ALA A 66 -7.57 6.31 2.47
N GLU A 67 -7.26 7.57 2.17
CA GLU A 67 -6.57 7.95 0.93
C GLU A 67 -5.16 7.34 0.86
N LEU A 68 -4.41 7.38 1.95
CA LEU A 68 -3.06 6.81 2.01
C LEU A 68 -3.07 5.30 1.78
N LEU A 69 -4.00 4.59 2.43
CA LEU A 69 -4.22 3.16 2.22
C LEU A 69 -4.53 2.85 0.76
N ARG A 70 -5.42 3.62 0.14
CA ARG A 70 -5.75 3.47 -1.29
C ARG A 70 -4.53 3.65 -2.18
N LYS A 71 -3.70 4.67 -1.92
CA LYS A 71 -2.45 4.87 -2.68
C LYS A 71 -1.47 3.72 -2.48
N CYS A 72 -1.37 3.14 -1.28
CA CYS A 72 -0.54 1.98 -1.02
C CYS A 72 -1.00 0.75 -1.81
N LEU A 73 -2.33 0.55 -1.93
CA LEU A 73 -2.93 -0.51 -2.73
C LEU A 73 -2.70 -0.30 -4.23
N ASP A 74 -2.91 0.91 -4.74
CA ASP A 74 -2.61 1.24 -6.14
C ASP A 74 -1.12 1.00 -6.45
N CYS A 75 -0.23 1.33 -5.51
CA CYS A 75 1.21 1.04 -5.64
C CYS A 75 1.52 -0.46 -5.60
N LEU A 76 0.82 -1.25 -4.77
CA LEU A 76 0.96 -2.71 -4.75
C LEU A 76 0.62 -3.28 -6.13
N VAL A 77 -0.54 -2.91 -6.66
CA VAL A 77 -1.01 -3.41 -7.96
C VAL A 77 -0.07 -2.98 -9.08
N ALA A 78 0.29 -1.70 -9.14
CA ALA A 78 1.22 -1.19 -10.15
C ALA A 78 2.62 -1.83 -10.01
N GLY A 79 3.09 -2.03 -8.78
CA GLY A 79 4.34 -2.72 -8.48
C GLY A 79 4.32 -4.18 -8.97
N LEU A 80 3.20 -4.89 -8.85
CA LEU A 80 3.07 -6.25 -9.40
C LEU A 80 3.20 -6.28 -10.93
N PHE A 81 2.70 -5.27 -11.65
CA PHE A 81 2.90 -5.13 -13.09
C PHE A 81 4.36 -4.83 -13.46
N VAL A 82 5.03 -3.96 -12.69
CA VAL A 82 6.47 -3.68 -12.89
C VAL A 82 7.30 -4.94 -12.62
N MET A 83 6.99 -5.66 -11.56
CA MET A 83 7.64 -6.92 -11.20
C MET A 83 7.43 -7.97 -12.30
N SER A 84 6.21 -8.14 -12.81
CA SER A 84 5.96 -9.14 -13.86
C SER A 84 6.68 -8.80 -15.16
N ALA A 85 6.67 -7.53 -15.59
CA ALA A 85 7.40 -7.07 -16.76
C ALA A 85 8.92 -7.30 -16.63
N SER A 86 9.49 -7.00 -15.45
CA SER A 86 10.91 -7.20 -15.18
C SER A 86 11.30 -8.67 -15.05
N LEU A 87 10.44 -9.53 -14.48
CA LEU A 87 10.62 -10.99 -14.48
C LEU A 87 10.64 -11.53 -15.90
N LEU A 88 9.70 -11.11 -16.76
CA LEU A 88 9.66 -11.51 -18.17
C LEU A 88 10.92 -11.07 -18.90
N TYR A 89 11.36 -9.85 -18.67
CA TYR A 89 12.58 -9.32 -19.29
C TYR A 89 13.83 -10.06 -18.79
N GLY A 90 13.95 -10.29 -17.49
CA GLY A 90 15.04 -11.06 -16.88
C GLY A 90 15.12 -12.49 -17.41
N ALA A 91 13.98 -13.16 -17.49
CA ALA A 91 13.86 -14.46 -18.12
C ALA A 91 14.24 -14.41 -19.60
N TYR A 92 13.79 -13.41 -20.36
CA TYR A 92 14.14 -13.30 -21.77
C TYR A 92 15.65 -13.11 -21.99
N VAL A 93 16.31 -12.26 -21.21
CA VAL A 93 17.74 -11.95 -21.41
C VAL A 93 18.64 -13.10 -20.92
N TYR A 94 18.43 -13.59 -19.70
CA TYR A 94 19.36 -14.54 -19.04
C TYR A 94 18.85 -15.97 -19.03
N SER A 95 17.54 -16.18 -19.09
CA SER A 95 16.95 -17.52 -19.07
C SER A 95 16.68 -18.07 -20.46
N TYR A 96 16.39 -17.25 -21.47
CA TYR A 96 16.12 -17.76 -22.82
C TYR A 96 17.28 -18.63 -23.34
N LYS A 97 18.53 -18.22 -23.09
CA LYS A 97 19.71 -19.02 -23.44
C LYS A 97 19.76 -20.34 -22.67
N LYS A 98 19.53 -20.33 -21.35
CA LYS A 98 19.52 -21.54 -20.50
C LYS A 98 18.33 -22.47 -20.76
N ILE A 99 17.14 -21.93 -21.02
CA ILE A 99 15.95 -22.68 -21.41
C ILE A 99 16.18 -23.29 -22.79
N THR A 100 16.79 -22.56 -23.71
CA THR A 100 17.15 -23.10 -25.04
C THR A 100 18.21 -24.19 -24.90
N GLU A 101 19.23 -24.03 -24.05
CA GLU A 101 20.23 -25.07 -23.75
C GLU A 101 19.60 -26.31 -23.08
N ALA A 102 18.68 -26.15 -22.12
CA ALA A 102 17.93 -27.24 -21.51
C ALA A 102 16.96 -27.92 -22.51
N THR A 103 16.39 -27.14 -23.42
CA THR A 103 15.57 -27.65 -24.53
C THR A 103 16.42 -28.41 -25.54
N MET A 104 17.64 -27.95 -25.81
CA MET A 104 18.64 -28.65 -26.63
C MET A 104 19.10 -29.94 -25.95
N ALA A 105 19.25 -29.96 -24.62
CA ALA A 105 19.52 -31.17 -23.86
C ALA A 105 18.39 -32.21 -23.99
N CYS A 106 17.13 -31.78 -24.05
CA CYS A 106 15.99 -32.68 -24.34
C CYS A 106 15.90 -33.12 -25.81
N ASN A 107 16.56 -32.41 -26.74
CA ASN A 107 16.74 -32.82 -28.13
C ASN A 107 18.00 -33.69 -28.34
N SER A 108 18.83 -33.86 -27.31
CA SER A 108 20.01 -34.72 -27.36
C SER A 108 19.56 -36.17 -27.28
N THR A 109 19.40 -36.80 -28.44
CA THR A 109 19.16 -38.25 -28.53
C THR A 109 20.26 -38.96 -27.74
N PRO A 110 19.94 -39.86 -26.79
CA PRO A 110 20.97 -40.74 -26.25
C PRO A 110 21.42 -41.66 -27.40
N GLU A 111 22.54 -41.31 -28.03
CA GLU A 111 23.39 -42.31 -28.65
C GLU A 111 23.87 -43.21 -27.52
N ASP A 112 23.09 -44.25 -27.20
CA ASP A 112 23.56 -45.56 -26.74
C ASP A 112 22.47 -46.34 -25.99
N SER A 113 21.62 -47.02 -26.76
CA SER A 113 21.25 -48.40 -26.42
C SER A 113 20.78 -49.11 -27.69
N LYS A 114 21.73 -49.53 -28.53
CA LYS A 114 21.46 -50.46 -29.65
C LYS A 114 21.12 -51.84 -29.10
N SER A 115 19.89 -52.03 -28.60
CA SER A 115 19.31 -53.36 -28.42
C SER A 115 18.87 -53.88 -29.79
N TRP A 116 19.50 -54.95 -30.27
CA TRP A 116 19.33 -55.55 -31.61
C TRP A 116 17.88 -55.94 -31.98
N TRP A 117 16.96 -56.02 -31.00
CA TRP A 117 15.62 -56.57 -31.17
C TRP A 117 14.48 -55.53 -31.21
N ILE A 118 14.74 -54.23 -31.11
CA ILE A 118 13.67 -53.20 -31.13
C ILE A 118 13.53 -52.58 -32.53
N PRO A 119 12.33 -52.63 -33.17
CA PRO A 119 12.12 -52.00 -34.47
C PRO A 119 12.35 -50.49 -34.41
N ARG A 120 13.15 -49.94 -35.35
CA ARG A 120 13.54 -48.51 -35.41
C ARG A 120 12.37 -47.53 -35.37
N GLN A 121 11.16 -47.94 -35.75
CA GLN A 121 9.97 -47.09 -35.81
C GLN A 121 9.37 -46.82 -34.43
N ILE A 122 9.51 -47.74 -33.47
CA ILE A 122 8.91 -47.60 -32.13
C ILE A 122 9.84 -46.78 -31.21
N SER A 123 11.16 -46.86 -31.44
CA SER A 123 12.15 -46.06 -30.71
C SER A 123 12.10 -44.57 -31.05
N THR A 124 11.83 -44.21 -32.31
CA THR A 124 11.70 -42.80 -32.72
C THR A 124 10.43 -42.14 -32.18
N PHE A 125 9.29 -42.83 -32.15
CA PHE A 125 8.06 -42.29 -31.56
C PHE A 125 8.14 -42.10 -30.04
N ASN A 126 8.77 -43.05 -29.31
CA ASN A 126 8.92 -42.93 -27.86
C ASN A 126 9.91 -41.83 -27.47
N SER A 127 11.04 -41.71 -28.19
CA SER A 127 11.99 -40.61 -27.97
C SER A 127 11.40 -39.23 -28.30
N GLY A 128 10.65 -39.11 -29.41
CA GLY A 128 9.97 -37.86 -29.77
C GLY A 128 8.88 -37.49 -28.77
N PHE A 129 8.16 -38.46 -28.23
CA PHE A 129 7.16 -38.24 -27.18
C PHE A 129 7.79 -37.82 -25.85
N ASP A 130 8.93 -38.41 -25.45
CA ASP A 130 9.66 -38.02 -24.24
C ASP A 130 10.29 -36.62 -24.38
N THR A 131 10.82 -36.27 -25.55
CA THR A 131 11.28 -34.90 -25.88
C THR A 131 10.12 -33.89 -25.85
N LEU A 132 8.98 -34.22 -26.47
CA LEU A 132 7.78 -33.39 -26.42
C LEU A 132 7.24 -33.25 -25.00
N ARG A 133 7.27 -34.32 -24.20
CA ARG A 133 6.85 -34.31 -22.79
C ARG A 133 7.77 -33.43 -21.95
N CYS A 134 9.08 -33.49 -22.18
CA CYS A 134 10.04 -32.58 -21.57
C CYS A 134 9.73 -31.12 -21.94
N GLN A 135 9.56 -30.81 -23.23
CA GLN A 135 9.25 -29.45 -23.68
C GLN A 135 7.91 -28.95 -23.10
N VAL A 136 6.85 -29.75 -23.19
CA VAL A 136 5.53 -29.40 -22.65
C VAL A 136 5.57 -29.21 -21.14
N GLN A 137 6.36 -30.01 -20.40
CA GLN A 137 6.51 -29.87 -18.95
C GLN A 137 7.25 -28.58 -18.57
N VAL A 138 8.26 -28.17 -19.33
CA VAL A 138 8.98 -26.91 -19.09
C VAL A 138 8.08 -25.71 -19.42
N TRP A 139 7.46 -25.70 -20.59
CA TRP A 139 6.60 -24.60 -21.04
C TRP A 139 5.33 -24.45 -20.19
N SER A 140 4.72 -25.56 -19.76
CA SER A 140 3.53 -25.52 -18.89
C SER A 140 3.83 -24.94 -17.51
N ARG A 141 5.01 -25.21 -16.93
CA ARG A 141 5.44 -24.65 -15.63
C ARG A 141 5.63 -23.13 -15.71
N MET A 142 6.18 -22.61 -16.80
CA MET A 142 6.33 -21.16 -17.02
C MET A 142 4.98 -20.48 -17.22
N LEU A 143 4.15 -21.03 -18.11
CA LEU A 143 2.86 -20.45 -18.47
C LEU A 143 1.92 -20.43 -17.26
N PHE A 144 1.92 -21.49 -16.46
CA PHE A 144 1.13 -21.55 -15.23
C PHE A 144 1.53 -20.48 -14.23
N GLY A 145 2.83 -20.24 -14.05
CA GLY A 145 3.36 -19.17 -13.19
C GLY A 145 2.89 -17.79 -13.63
N ILE A 146 3.04 -17.49 -14.92
CA ILE A 146 2.64 -16.22 -15.52
C ILE A 146 1.12 -16.02 -15.37
N LEU A 147 0.31 -17.02 -15.73
CA LEU A 147 -1.14 -16.96 -15.62
C LEU A 147 -1.61 -16.78 -14.17
N MET A 148 -0.93 -17.39 -13.21
CA MET A 148 -1.26 -17.23 -11.79
C MET A 148 -0.98 -15.81 -11.31
N VAL A 149 0.16 -15.22 -11.68
CA VAL A 149 0.49 -13.82 -11.37
C VAL A 149 -0.50 -12.85 -12.01
N PHE A 150 -0.88 -13.07 -13.29
CA PHE A 150 -1.90 -12.25 -13.96
C PHE A 150 -3.27 -12.38 -13.31
N THR A 151 -3.67 -13.60 -12.93
CA THR A 151 -4.96 -13.85 -12.28
C THR A 151 -5.01 -13.17 -10.92
N VAL A 152 -3.95 -13.29 -10.12
CA VAL A 152 -3.85 -12.63 -8.81
C VAL A 152 -3.83 -11.11 -8.97
N GLY A 153 -3.04 -10.56 -9.91
CA GLY A 153 -3.03 -9.13 -10.21
C GLY A 153 -4.39 -8.61 -10.67
N TYR A 154 -5.09 -9.37 -11.52
CA TYR A 154 -6.45 -9.05 -11.97
C TYR A 154 -7.46 -9.08 -10.82
N LEU A 155 -7.42 -10.09 -9.95
CA LEU A 155 -8.28 -10.18 -8.78
C LEU A 155 -8.04 -9.01 -7.81
N LEU A 156 -6.78 -8.60 -7.63
CA LEU A 156 -6.43 -7.42 -6.82
C LEU A 156 -6.91 -6.12 -7.45
N PHE A 157 -6.74 -5.97 -8.77
CA PHE A 157 -7.20 -4.81 -9.53
C PHE A 157 -8.73 -4.69 -9.50
N GLN A 158 -9.43 -5.79 -9.77
CA GLN A 158 -10.89 -5.85 -9.72
C GLN A 158 -11.40 -5.49 -8.32
N ARG A 159 -10.75 -5.99 -7.27
CA ARG A 159 -11.11 -5.66 -5.89
C ARG A 159 -10.86 -4.19 -5.54
N SER A 160 -9.74 -3.62 -6.01
CA SER A 160 -9.44 -2.18 -5.84
C SER A 160 -10.47 -1.30 -6.56
N ALA A 161 -10.95 -1.74 -7.73
CA ALA A 161 -11.94 -1.02 -8.51
C ALA A 161 -13.37 -1.11 -7.94
N THR A 162 -13.74 -2.24 -7.33
CA THR A 162 -15.14 -2.52 -6.93
C THR A 162 -15.43 -2.31 -5.45
N SER A 163 -14.43 -2.38 -4.55
CA SER A 163 -14.65 -2.32 -3.10
C SER A 163 -14.13 -1.02 -2.48
N GLN A 164 -15.02 -0.22 -1.86
CA GLN A 164 -14.63 0.87 -0.96
C GLN A 164 -14.17 0.40 0.43
N GLN A 165 -14.21 -0.92 0.70
CA GLN A 165 -13.76 -1.47 1.98
C GLN A 165 -12.26 -1.78 1.96
N ASN A 166 -11.58 -1.40 3.04
CA ASN A 166 -10.21 -1.77 3.37
C ASN A 166 -9.95 -3.24 3.04
N MET A 167 -8.87 -3.50 2.31
CA MET A 167 -8.43 -4.86 2.03
C MET A 167 -8.20 -5.57 3.37
N PRO A 168 -8.83 -6.73 3.60
CA PRO A 168 -8.53 -7.49 4.82
C PRO A 168 -7.08 -7.96 4.75
N VAL A 169 -6.37 -7.75 5.85
CA VAL A 169 -4.96 -8.16 6.08
C VAL A 169 -4.71 -9.61 5.65
N THR A 170 -5.73 -10.46 5.73
CA THR A 170 -5.70 -11.87 5.32
C THR A 170 -5.33 -12.07 3.86
N ILE A 171 -5.74 -11.18 2.95
CA ILE A 171 -5.42 -11.33 1.51
C ILE A 171 -3.97 -10.98 1.25
N LEU A 172 -3.43 -9.96 1.93
CA LEU A 172 -2.01 -9.62 1.82
C LEU A 172 -1.15 -10.78 2.36
N LEU A 173 -1.61 -11.43 3.42
CA LEU A 173 -0.94 -12.59 4.01
C LEU A 173 -1.00 -13.81 3.08
N MET A 174 -2.16 -14.06 2.46
CA MET A 174 -2.33 -15.11 1.47
C MET A 174 -1.48 -14.85 0.21
N LEU A 175 -1.42 -13.59 -0.23
CA LEU A 175 -0.55 -13.13 -1.30
C LEU A 175 0.91 -13.37 -0.93
N GLY A 176 1.33 -13.04 0.29
CA GLY A 176 2.69 -13.28 0.77
C GLY A 176 3.08 -14.76 0.69
N VAL A 177 2.28 -15.64 1.32
CA VAL A 177 2.66 -17.07 1.48
C VAL A 177 2.40 -17.87 0.20
N ALA A 178 1.19 -17.82 -0.37
CA ALA A 178 0.83 -18.69 -1.49
C ALA A 178 1.50 -18.22 -2.80
N CYS A 179 1.49 -16.91 -3.07
CA CYS A 179 2.18 -16.37 -4.25
C CYS A 179 3.71 -16.44 -4.07
N GLY A 180 4.19 -16.28 -2.84
CA GLY A 180 5.60 -16.52 -2.48
C GLY A 180 6.07 -17.92 -2.87
N CYS A 181 5.39 -18.96 -2.39
CA CYS A 181 5.76 -20.34 -2.71
C CYS A 181 5.71 -20.61 -4.22
N ALA A 182 4.63 -20.20 -4.89
CA ALA A 182 4.47 -20.43 -6.32
C ALA A 182 5.50 -19.66 -7.16
N GLY A 183 5.74 -18.39 -6.85
CA GLY A 183 6.71 -17.56 -7.57
C GLY A 183 8.14 -18.08 -7.43
N LYS A 184 8.51 -18.60 -6.25
CA LYS A 184 9.78 -19.30 -6.06
C LYS A 184 9.94 -20.45 -7.05
N PHE A 185 8.97 -21.35 -7.12
CA PHE A 185 9.02 -22.47 -8.07
C PHE A 185 9.09 -22.00 -9.53
N CYS A 186 8.41 -20.90 -9.86
CA CYS A 186 8.44 -20.34 -11.21
C CYS A 186 9.83 -19.79 -11.57
N VAL A 187 10.45 -19.03 -10.66
CA VAL A 187 11.79 -18.48 -10.88
C VAL A 187 12.85 -19.57 -10.93
N ASP A 188 12.75 -20.59 -10.07
CA ASP A 188 13.63 -21.76 -10.12
C ASP A 188 13.47 -22.51 -11.47
N ALA A 189 12.24 -22.64 -11.97
CA ALA A 189 11.98 -23.23 -13.30
C ALA A 189 12.55 -22.37 -14.44
N LEU A 190 12.50 -21.03 -14.31
CA LEU A 190 13.16 -20.04 -15.18
C LEU A 190 14.68 -20.00 -14.98
N GLY A 191 15.30 -20.93 -14.23
CA GLY A 191 16.76 -20.97 -14.09
C GLY A 191 17.37 -19.76 -13.37
N GLY A 192 16.54 -18.98 -12.66
CA GLY A 192 16.96 -17.97 -11.70
C GLY A 192 16.99 -18.51 -10.27
N SER A 193 17.38 -17.68 -9.31
CA SER A 193 17.40 -18.01 -7.88
C SER A 193 16.03 -17.71 -7.23
N GLY A 194 15.21 -18.74 -7.04
CA GLY A 194 13.92 -18.61 -6.38
C GLY A 194 14.02 -18.21 -4.90
N ILE A 195 15.15 -18.49 -4.24
CA ILE A 195 15.41 -17.98 -2.87
C ILE A 195 15.59 -16.46 -2.88
N GLN A 196 16.35 -15.93 -3.83
CA GLN A 196 16.56 -14.49 -3.94
C GLN A 196 15.26 -13.77 -4.29
N TRP A 197 14.46 -14.33 -5.20
CA TRP A 197 13.11 -13.86 -5.48
C TRP A 197 12.23 -13.83 -4.21
N LEU A 198 12.24 -14.91 -3.43
CA LEU A 198 11.42 -15.02 -2.22
C LEU A 198 11.80 -13.95 -1.18
N LEU A 199 13.09 -13.65 -1.01
CA LEU A 199 13.55 -12.59 -0.10
C LEU A 199 13.03 -11.21 -0.50
N TYR A 200 13.12 -10.84 -1.79
CA TYR A 200 12.60 -9.56 -2.27
C TYR A 200 11.07 -9.49 -2.23
N TRP A 201 10.40 -10.59 -2.56
CA TRP A 201 8.96 -10.73 -2.45
C TRP A 201 8.47 -10.57 -1.01
N GLU A 202 9.11 -11.26 -0.07
CA GLU A 202 8.79 -11.16 1.36
C GLU A 202 9.04 -9.74 1.87
N ALA A 203 10.16 -9.10 1.49
CA ALA A 203 10.42 -7.71 1.82
C ALA A 203 9.33 -6.77 1.30
N LEU A 204 8.86 -6.97 0.05
CA LEU A 204 7.76 -6.20 -0.54
C LEU A 204 6.46 -6.42 0.24
N CYS A 205 6.10 -7.66 0.54
CA CYS A 205 4.92 -7.98 1.34
C CYS A 205 4.99 -7.38 2.75
N MET A 206 6.16 -7.44 3.40
CA MET A 206 6.38 -6.85 4.72
C MET A 206 6.21 -5.34 4.68
N VAL A 207 6.83 -4.63 3.74
CA VAL A 207 6.68 -3.17 3.61
C VAL A 207 5.22 -2.78 3.43
N HIS A 208 4.46 -3.50 2.60
CA HIS A 208 3.01 -3.27 2.46
C HIS A 208 2.23 -3.58 3.75
N PHE A 209 2.56 -4.67 4.44
CA PHE A 209 1.94 -5.04 5.71
C PHE A 209 2.18 -3.97 6.77
N PHE A 210 3.42 -3.52 6.95
CA PHE A 210 3.78 -2.43 7.85
C PHE A 210 3.02 -1.14 7.48
N SER A 211 2.90 -0.85 6.19
CA SER A 211 2.20 0.34 5.70
C SER A 211 0.71 0.34 6.04
N ILE A 212 0.08 -0.83 6.00
CA ILE A 212 -1.34 -0.99 6.33
C ILE A 212 -1.54 -1.04 7.85
N ALA A 213 -0.76 -1.88 8.56
CA ALA A 213 -0.88 -2.09 10.01
C ALA A 213 -0.59 -0.82 10.82
N TRP A 214 0.36 0.00 10.39
CA TRP A 214 0.76 1.25 11.05
C TRP A 214 0.49 2.49 10.20
N THR A 215 -0.65 2.52 9.51
CA THR A 215 -1.04 3.66 8.64
C THR A 215 -0.93 5.02 9.34
N SER A 216 -1.36 5.12 10.61
CA SER A 216 -1.28 6.35 11.39
C SER A 216 0.16 6.81 11.66
N ALA A 217 1.04 5.89 12.08
CA ALA A 217 2.46 6.21 12.28
C ALA A 217 3.13 6.58 10.96
N LEU A 218 2.80 5.85 9.88
CA LEU A 218 3.32 6.12 8.55
C LEU A 218 2.87 7.48 8.03
N PHE A 219 1.62 7.86 8.27
CA PHE A 219 1.09 9.18 7.93
C PHE A 219 1.88 10.30 8.64
N HIS A 220 2.19 10.13 9.93
CA HIS A 220 3.02 11.06 10.69
C HIS A 220 4.48 11.12 10.20
N ILE A 221 5.07 9.98 9.80
CA ILE A 221 6.44 9.92 9.29
C ILE A 221 6.56 10.61 7.91
N LEU A 222 5.59 10.35 7.02
CA LEU A 222 5.57 10.92 5.67
C LEU A 222 5.22 12.41 5.65
N ASN A 223 4.19 12.83 6.40
CA ASN A 223 3.66 14.19 6.34
C ASN A 223 4.22 15.09 7.46
N GLY A 224 4.89 14.53 8.46
CA GLY A 224 5.33 15.25 9.66
C GLY A 224 4.20 15.52 10.65
N PRO A 225 4.50 16.05 11.84
CA PRO A 225 3.47 16.50 12.77
C PRO A 225 2.67 17.62 12.10
N VAL A 226 1.34 17.47 12.06
CA VAL A 226 0.40 18.49 11.57
C VAL A 226 0.28 19.59 12.63
N SER A 227 1.39 20.25 12.94
CA SER A 227 1.37 21.45 13.77
C SER A 227 0.99 22.62 12.87
N VAL A 228 -0.24 23.10 13.05
CA VAL A 228 -0.86 24.30 12.45
C VAL A 228 -0.13 25.60 12.82
N LEU A 229 1.14 25.54 13.26
CA LEU A 229 1.92 26.73 13.58
C LEU A 229 2.89 27.07 12.43
N GLN A 230 2.30 27.82 11.50
CA GLN A 230 2.98 28.67 10.54
C GLN A 230 4.09 29.48 11.24
N GLY A 231 5.36 29.20 10.95
CA GLY A 231 6.47 30.12 11.29
C GLY A 231 7.78 29.49 11.79
N ALA A 232 7.79 28.25 12.27
CA ALA A 232 9.04 27.64 12.72
C ALA A 232 9.79 27.01 11.54
N ARG A 233 10.87 27.67 11.13
CA ARG A 233 11.89 27.21 10.18
C ARG A 233 12.43 25.84 10.64
N HIS A 234 11.75 24.76 10.26
CA HIS A 234 12.10 23.42 10.72
C HIS A 234 13.29 22.92 9.89
N ASN A 235 14.48 23.02 10.47
CA ASN A 235 15.71 22.38 9.99
C ASN A 235 15.62 20.85 10.15
N GLY A 236 14.64 20.21 9.51
CA GLY A 236 14.63 18.76 9.34
C GLY A 236 15.50 18.40 8.13
N LEU A 237 16.53 17.57 8.33
CA LEU A 237 17.51 17.13 7.31
C LEU A 237 16.90 16.56 6.02
N CYS A 238 15.61 16.22 5.99
CA CYS A 238 14.91 15.71 4.82
C CYS A 238 13.55 16.41 4.62
N PRO A 239 13.34 17.08 3.46
CA PRO A 239 12.04 17.64 3.08
C PRO A 239 10.94 16.57 3.08
N PHE A 240 9.71 16.96 3.40
CA PHE A 240 8.56 16.03 3.42
C PHE A 240 8.33 15.37 2.05
N TRP A 241 8.50 16.13 0.96
CA TRP A 241 8.35 15.62 -0.41
C TRP A 241 9.36 14.52 -0.74
N PHE A 242 10.60 14.65 -0.25
CA PHE A 242 11.65 13.67 -0.49
C PHE A 242 11.37 12.34 0.23
N ARG A 243 10.88 12.38 1.48
CA ARG A 243 10.47 11.17 2.23
C ARG A 243 9.35 10.42 1.51
N ARG A 244 8.34 11.17 1.06
CA ARG A 244 7.21 10.63 0.32
C ARG A 244 7.64 10.04 -1.03
N PHE A 245 8.50 10.73 -1.76
CA PHE A 245 9.07 10.25 -3.01
C PHE A 245 9.85 8.95 -2.81
N LEU A 246 10.76 8.90 -1.84
CA LEU A 246 11.54 7.70 -1.54
C LEU A 246 10.64 6.51 -1.18
N PHE A 247 9.62 6.73 -0.34
CA PHE A 247 8.68 5.67 0.04
C PHE A 247 7.97 5.09 -1.19
N TYR A 248 7.33 5.93 -1.99
CA TYR A 248 6.61 5.46 -3.18
C TYR A 248 7.53 4.89 -4.25
N ALA A 249 8.73 5.44 -4.45
CA ALA A 249 9.72 4.90 -5.38
C ALA A 249 10.19 3.50 -4.94
N ASN A 250 10.38 3.28 -3.64
CA ASN A 250 10.73 1.97 -3.12
C ASN A 250 9.63 0.93 -3.37
N LEU A 251 8.39 1.31 -3.04
CA LEU A 251 7.21 0.45 -3.21
C LEU A 251 6.87 0.13 -4.67
N LEU A 252 6.95 1.12 -5.55
CA LEU A 252 6.51 1.00 -6.94
C LEU A 252 7.60 0.48 -7.89
N LEU A 253 8.86 0.83 -7.65
CA LEU A 253 9.94 0.62 -8.61
C LEU A 253 11.06 -0.23 -8.02
N ILE A 254 11.71 0.21 -6.94
CA ILE A 254 12.97 -0.39 -6.49
C ILE A 254 12.77 -1.85 -6.05
N LEU A 255 11.81 -2.12 -5.16
CA LEU A 255 11.54 -3.48 -4.70
C LEU A 255 10.96 -4.36 -5.83
N PRO A 256 9.96 -3.90 -6.62
CA PRO A 256 9.46 -4.67 -7.77
C PRO A 256 10.53 -5.02 -8.80
N LEU A 257 11.39 -4.07 -9.18
CA LEU A 257 12.49 -4.30 -10.12
C LEU A 257 13.54 -5.24 -9.53
N GLY A 258 13.86 -5.09 -8.23
CA GLY A 258 14.76 -5.99 -7.52
C GLY A 258 14.23 -7.43 -7.53
N CYS A 259 12.94 -7.60 -7.26
CA CYS A 259 12.25 -8.88 -7.31
C CYS A 259 12.27 -9.51 -8.71
N GLY A 260 12.18 -8.70 -9.77
CA GLY A 260 12.16 -9.21 -11.14
C GLY A 260 13.52 -9.50 -11.78
N LEU A 261 14.52 -8.67 -11.49
CA LEU A 261 15.82 -8.71 -12.19
C LEU A 261 16.88 -9.50 -11.43
N LEU A 262 16.99 -9.28 -10.11
CA LEU A 262 18.07 -9.84 -9.30
C LEU A 262 18.06 -11.36 -9.16
N PRO A 263 16.93 -12.09 -9.29
CA PRO A 263 16.97 -13.54 -9.31
C PRO A 263 17.75 -14.13 -10.49
N PHE A 264 17.89 -13.38 -11.59
CA PHE A 264 18.50 -13.89 -12.82
C PHE A 264 19.97 -13.53 -12.99
N ALA A 265 20.35 -12.35 -12.51
CA ALA A 265 21.72 -11.86 -12.61
C ALA A 265 22.03 -10.86 -11.50
N SER A 266 23.30 -10.72 -11.19
CA SER A 266 23.80 -9.77 -10.20
C SER A 266 23.61 -8.31 -10.68
N PRO A 267 23.62 -7.33 -9.76
CA PRO A 267 23.53 -5.91 -10.13
C PRO A 267 24.63 -5.46 -11.11
N GLY A 268 25.82 -6.07 -11.03
CA GLY A 268 26.95 -5.77 -11.91
C GLY A 268 26.68 -6.19 -13.35
N GLU A 269 26.22 -7.44 -13.54
CA GLU A 269 25.87 -7.99 -14.86
C GLU A 269 24.72 -7.21 -15.52
N TRP A 270 23.71 -6.82 -14.73
CA TRP A 270 22.63 -5.96 -15.22
C TRP A 270 23.14 -4.58 -15.64
N LYS A 271 24.03 -3.97 -14.85
CA LYS A 271 24.64 -2.68 -15.19
C LYS A 271 25.41 -2.76 -16.51
N GLU A 272 26.20 -3.80 -16.69
CA GLU A 272 26.95 -4.04 -17.94
C GLU A 272 26.01 -4.24 -19.13
N HIS A 273 24.97 -5.06 -18.98
CA HIS A 273 23.96 -5.26 -20.02
C HIS A 273 23.27 -3.97 -20.45
N PHE A 274 22.84 -3.13 -19.49
CA PHE A 274 22.22 -1.84 -19.80
C PHE A 274 23.19 -0.83 -20.40
N LEU A 275 24.47 -0.85 -19.99
CA LEU A 275 25.51 -0.01 -20.59
C LEU A 275 25.74 -0.39 -22.05
N LEU A 276 25.84 -1.69 -22.35
CA LEU A 276 25.99 -2.20 -23.72
C LEU A 276 24.79 -1.81 -24.59
N LEU A 277 23.57 -2.00 -24.07
CA LEU A 277 22.35 -1.60 -24.78
C LEU A 277 22.36 -0.09 -25.09
N ALA A 278 22.76 0.75 -24.14
CA ALA A 278 22.81 2.20 -24.32
C ALA A 278 23.85 2.61 -25.38
N THR A 279 25.02 1.96 -25.40
CA THR A 279 26.04 2.19 -26.44
C THR A 279 25.56 1.74 -27.82
N ASP A 280 24.88 0.60 -27.92
CA ASP A 280 24.34 0.11 -29.20
C ASP A 280 23.26 1.04 -29.74
N PHE A 281 22.36 1.54 -28.88
CA PHE A 281 21.36 2.54 -29.25
C PHE A 281 22.01 3.84 -29.74
N TYR A 282 23.08 4.30 -29.07
CA TYR A 282 23.82 5.49 -29.47
C TYR A 282 24.51 5.31 -30.83
N GLU A 283 25.17 4.16 -31.06
CA GLU A 283 25.80 3.81 -32.34
C GLU A 283 24.76 3.75 -33.48
N LEU A 284 23.60 3.12 -33.26
CA LEU A 284 22.51 3.07 -34.23
C LEU A 284 21.95 4.45 -34.59
N GLN A 285 21.94 5.37 -33.63
CA GLN A 285 21.39 6.72 -33.81
C GLN A 285 22.40 7.71 -34.43
N VAL A 286 23.71 7.48 -34.24
CA VAL A 286 24.78 8.37 -34.74
C VAL A 286 25.41 7.89 -36.05
N ILE A 287 25.54 6.58 -36.26
CA ILE A 287 26.31 6.02 -37.39
C ILE A 287 25.39 5.41 -38.47
N GLY A 288 24.11 5.17 -38.17
CA GLY A 288 23.18 4.52 -39.09
C GLY A 288 23.50 3.03 -39.27
N PRO A 289 22.53 2.21 -39.74
CA PRO A 289 22.75 0.78 -39.87
C PRO A 289 23.89 0.50 -40.85
N ARG A 290 24.95 -0.17 -40.38
CA ARG A 290 25.98 -0.75 -41.25
C ARG A 290 25.31 -1.86 -42.07
N VAL A 291 25.04 -1.56 -43.35
CA VAL A 291 24.63 -2.51 -44.39
C VAL A 291 25.75 -3.51 -44.64
#